data_AF-A0A3E1B239-F1
#
_entry.id   AF-A0A3E1B239-F1
#
_cell.length_a   1.000
_cell.length_b   1.000
_cell.length_c   1.000
_cell.angle_alpha   90.00
_cell.angle_beta   90.00
_cell.angle_gamma   90.00
#
_symmetry.space_group_name_H-M   'P 1'
#
loop_
_entity.id
_entity.type
_entity.pdbx_description
1 polymer ?
#
loop_
_entity_poly.entity_id
_entity_poly.type
_entity_poly.pdbx_seq_one_letter_code
_entity_poly.pdbx_strand_id
1 'polypeptide(L)'
;MFVESKDKIWAVGGNGVILFGNAEHGFQDISFKGNDENLRSITKFKDRMVIASDYALHWFDGHLLSPLKPVLDPSINRNIPNPLKVQAVGDILYYFDTKHGVHTFDGERWTEIEIPPELLERDFKGLLAAKPR
;
A
#
# COMPACT_ATOMS: atom_id res chain seq x y z
N MET A 1 8.39 4.69 -4.06
CA MET A 1 8.36 5.53 -5.27
C MET A 1 7.25 5.03 -6.19
N PHE A 2 6.54 5.94 -6.84
CA PHE A 2 5.52 5.71 -7.84
C PHE A 2 5.77 6.61 -9.04
N VAL A 3 5.75 6.04 -10.24
CA VAL A 3 5.95 6.76 -11.50
C VAL A 3 4.60 6.80 -12.22
N GLU A 4 3.96 7.96 -12.26
CA GLU A 4 2.72 8.15 -13.03
C GLU A 4 3.05 8.41 -14.50
N SER A 5 4.08 9.21 -14.74
CA SER A 5 4.64 9.49 -16.06
C SER A 5 6.08 9.97 -15.91
N LYS A 6 6.78 10.22 -17.03
CA LYS A 6 8.13 10.79 -17.00
C LYS A 6 8.19 12.14 -16.26
N ASP A 7 7.09 12.88 -16.23
CA ASP A 7 7.02 14.23 -15.67
C ASP A 7 6.47 14.24 -14.23
N LYS A 8 5.87 13.13 -13.78
CA LYS A 8 5.18 13.00 -12.49
C LYS A 8 5.65 11.75 -11.76
N ILE A 9 6.66 11.92 -10.91
CA ILE A 9 7.19 10.89 -10.04
C ILE A 9 6.98 11.31 -8.59
N TRP A 10 6.47 10.39 -7.79
CA TRP A 10 6.29 10.53 -6.36
C TRP A 10 7.25 9.62 -5.63
N ALA A 11 8.00 10.13 -4.66
CA ALA A 11 8.81 9.32 -3.76
C ALA A 11 8.41 9.61 -2.31
N VAL A 12 8.40 8.56 -1.50
CA VAL A 12 8.08 8.65 -0.07
C VAL A 12 9.15 7.91 0.72
N GLY A 13 9.39 8.29 1.96
CA GLY A 13 10.42 7.68 2.79
C GLY A 13 10.27 7.94 4.29
N GLY A 14 11.37 7.78 5.01
CA GLY A 14 11.43 8.00 6.46
C GLY A 14 11.16 9.45 6.87
N ASN A 15 10.76 9.64 8.12
CA ASN A 15 10.45 10.95 8.72
C ASN A 15 9.43 11.77 7.90
N GLY A 16 8.40 11.10 7.38
CA GLY A 16 7.30 11.74 6.67
C GLY A 16 7.65 12.31 5.29
N VAL A 17 8.83 12.00 4.74
CA VAL A 17 9.30 12.59 3.48
C VAL A 17 8.37 12.24 2.32
N ILE A 18 7.92 13.27 1.60
CA ILE A 18 7.22 13.16 0.33
C ILE A 18 7.88 14.10 -0.69
N LEU A 19 8.34 13.51 -1.78
CA LEU A 19 8.96 14.20 -2.90
C LEU A 19 8.09 14.08 -4.15
N PHE A 20 7.98 15.17 -4.90
CA PHE A 20 7.30 15.20 -6.19
C PHE A 20 8.18 15.88 -7.24
N GLY A 21 8.30 15.28 -8.42
CA GLY A 21 9.08 15.85 -9.51
C GLY A 21 9.44 14.84 -10.58
N ASN A 22 10.58 15.06 -11.23
CA ASN A 22 11.08 14.20 -12.30
C ASN A 22 12.60 14.31 -12.46
N ALA A 23 13.16 13.49 -13.35
CA ALA A 23 14.61 13.45 -13.57
C ALA A 23 15.17 14.73 -14.23
N GLU A 24 14.36 15.48 -14.97
CA GLU A 24 14.79 16.67 -15.71
C GLU A 24 14.87 17.91 -14.81
N HIS A 25 13.87 18.10 -13.95
CA HIS A 25 13.72 19.30 -13.11
C HIS A 25 14.10 19.05 -11.64
N GLY A 26 14.39 17.81 -11.28
CA GLY A 26 14.62 17.38 -9.90
C GLY A 26 13.32 17.17 -9.13
N PHE A 27 13.46 17.02 -7.81
CA PHE A 27 12.37 16.74 -6.89
C PHE A 27 12.17 17.89 -5.92
N GLN A 28 10.91 18.29 -5.74
CA GLN A 28 10.50 19.20 -4.69
C GLN A 28 10.05 18.42 -3.45
N ASP A 29 10.49 18.88 -2.28
CA ASP A 29 9.96 18.42 -0.99
C ASP A 29 8.60 19.07 -0.72
N ILE A 30 7.57 18.23 -0.59
CA ILE A 30 6.19 18.63 -0.29
C ILE A 30 5.69 17.98 1.02
N SER A 31 6.62 17.56 1.87
CA SER A 31 6.32 16.99 3.18
C SER A 31 5.62 18.03 4.06
N PHE A 32 4.68 17.58 4.89
CA PHE A 32 3.97 18.44 5.83
C PHE A 32 4.59 18.35 7.23
N LYS A 33 4.59 19.49 7.94
CA LYS A 33 5.16 19.59 9.29
C LYS A 33 4.34 18.76 10.28
N GLY A 34 5.04 17.99 11.12
CA GLY A 34 4.43 17.19 12.19
C GLY A 34 4.17 15.73 11.82
N ASN A 35 4.52 15.30 10.60
CA ASN A 35 4.54 13.90 10.22
C ASN A 35 5.95 13.33 10.35
N ASP A 36 6.15 12.47 11.31
CA ASP A 36 7.41 11.76 11.58
C ASP A 36 7.32 10.27 11.20
N GLU A 37 6.24 9.86 10.55
CA GLU A 37 5.97 8.48 10.14
C GLU A 37 6.95 7.97 9.07
N ASN A 38 7.24 6.67 9.08
CA ASN A 38 7.96 6.07 7.96
C ASN A 38 6.99 5.71 6.83
N LEU A 39 7.02 6.48 5.75
CA LEU A 39 6.20 6.22 4.57
C LEU A 39 6.89 5.15 3.70
N ARG A 40 6.26 3.97 3.59
CA ARG A 40 6.83 2.77 2.97
C ARG A 40 6.48 2.64 1.49
N SER A 41 5.28 3.05 1.10
CA SER A 41 4.77 2.84 -0.26
C SER A 41 3.77 3.90 -0.66
N ILE A 42 3.70 4.17 -1.96
CA ILE A 42 2.76 5.11 -2.56
C ILE A 42 2.28 4.55 -3.90
N THR A 43 1.01 4.76 -4.24
CA THR A 43 0.42 4.42 -5.53
C THR A 43 -0.74 5.35 -5.85
N LYS A 44 -1.13 5.46 -7.13
CA LYS A 44 -2.37 6.14 -7.53
C LYS A 44 -3.48 5.10 -7.68
N PHE A 45 -4.53 5.25 -6.89
CA PHE A 45 -5.74 4.44 -6.98
C PHE A 45 -6.90 5.31 -7.45
N LYS A 46 -7.40 5.04 -8.66
CA LYS A 46 -8.35 5.91 -9.36
C LYS A 46 -7.80 7.35 -9.42
N ASP A 47 -8.51 8.31 -8.85
CA ASP A 47 -8.13 9.72 -8.88
C ASP A 47 -7.34 10.19 -7.65
N ARG A 48 -7.01 9.30 -6.72
CA ARG A 48 -6.39 9.66 -5.43
C ARG A 48 -5.09 8.88 -5.20
N MET A 49 -4.16 9.48 -4.48
CA MET A 49 -2.97 8.79 -4.03
C MET A 49 -3.28 8.01 -2.75
N VAL A 50 -2.69 6.82 -2.62
CA VAL A 50 -2.69 6.02 -1.40
C VAL A 50 -1.27 5.87 -0.94
N ILE A 51 -1.03 6.11 0.35
CA ILE A 51 0.25 5.93 1.01
C ILE A 51 0.10 4.88 2.10
N ALA A 52 1.08 3.97 2.16
CA ALA A 52 1.26 3.07 3.29
C ALA A 52 2.37 3.62 4.18
N SER A 53 2.07 3.91 5.44
CA SER A 53 3.07 4.17 6.47
C SER A 53 3.43 2.89 7.24
N ASP A 54 4.27 3.00 8.25
CA ASP A 54 4.61 1.89 9.14
C ASP A 54 3.50 1.48 10.10
N TYR A 55 2.39 2.23 10.17
CA TYR A 55 1.26 1.89 11.03
C TYR A 55 -0.12 1.98 10.36
N ALA A 56 -0.29 2.69 9.24
CA ALA A 56 -1.62 2.85 8.62
C ALA A 56 -1.58 3.09 7.10
N LEU A 57 -2.74 2.94 6.47
CA LEU A 57 -2.98 3.44 5.13
C LEU A 57 -3.58 4.83 5.19
N HIS A 58 -3.21 5.66 4.22
CA HIS A 58 -3.64 7.04 4.10
C HIS A 58 -4.07 7.33 2.68
N TRP A 59 -5.17 8.05 2.53
CA TRP A 59 -5.42 8.83 1.33
C TRP A 59 -4.53 10.06 1.33
N PHE A 60 -4.00 10.40 0.17
CA PHE A 60 -3.21 11.60 -0.05
C PHE A 60 -3.77 12.38 -1.24
N ASP A 61 -4.05 13.67 -1.03
CA ASP A 61 -4.58 14.59 -2.04
C ASP A 61 -3.51 15.54 -2.62
N GLY A 62 -2.25 15.33 -2.24
CA GLY A 62 -1.13 16.22 -2.58
C GLY A 62 -0.74 17.18 -1.45
N HIS A 63 -1.58 17.33 -0.42
CA HIS A 63 -1.36 18.24 0.71
C HIS A 63 -1.53 17.58 2.08
N LEU A 64 -2.54 16.73 2.25
CA LEU A 64 -2.92 16.14 3.53
C LEU A 64 -3.03 14.62 3.44
N LEU A 65 -2.64 13.96 4.54
CA LEU A 65 -3.01 12.56 4.78
C LEU A 65 -4.33 12.49 5.52
N SER A 66 -5.22 11.65 5.03
CA SER A 66 -6.44 11.27 5.74
C SER A 66 -6.52 9.75 5.87
N PRO A 67 -7.04 9.21 6.98
CA PRO A 67 -7.04 7.77 7.20
C PRO A 67 -7.79 7.00 6.11
N LEU A 68 -7.16 5.94 5.58
CA LEU A 68 -7.82 4.87 4.83
C LEU A 68 -7.84 3.64 5.74
N LYS A 69 -9.00 3.26 6.26
CA LYS A 69 -9.11 2.15 7.21
C LYS A 69 -9.42 0.85 6.47
N PRO A 70 -8.49 -0.13 6.42
CA PRO A 70 -8.82 -1.45 5.93
C PRO A 70 -9.76 -2.18 6.90
N VAL A 71 -10.54 -3.12 6.37
CA VAL A 71 -11.29 -4.09 7.19
C VAL A 71 -10.40 -5.31 7.36
N LEU A 72 -9.95 -5.54 8.59
CA LEU A 72 -9.04 -6.64 8.93
C LEU A 72 -9.68 -7.55 9.97
N ASP A 73 -9.16 -8.78 10.10
CA ASP A 73 -9.60 -9.69 11.15
C ASP A 73 -9.18 -9.15 12.54
N PRO A 74 -10.13 -8.85 13.43
CA PRO A 74 -9.82 -8.38 14.77
C PRO A 74 -9.08 -9.41 15.65
N SER A 75 -9.14 -10.70 15.30
CA SER A 75 -8.40 -11.75 15.99
C SER A 75 -6.88 -11.65 15.74
N ILE A 76 -6.49 -11.08 14.60
CA ILE A 76 -5.10 -10.87 14.20
C ILE A 76 -4.64 -9.50 14.69
N ASN A 77 -3.56 -9.45 15.47
CA ASN A 77 -2.92 -8.21 15.93
C ASN A 77 -3.89 -7.13 16.49
N ARG A 78 -5.04 -7.55 17.05
CA ARG A 78 -6.10 -6.65 17.55
C ARG A 78 -6.59 -5.63 16.50
N ASN A 79 -6.69 -6.02 15.23
CA ASN A 79 -7.08 -5.12 14.12
C ASN A 79 -6.12 -3.93 13.92
N ILE A 80 -4.88 -4.00 14.41
CA ILE A 80 -3.89 -2.94 14.21
C ILE A 80 -3.17 -3.22 12.87
N PRO A 81 -3.26 -2.32 11.87
CA PRO A 81 -2.55 -2.50 10.61
C PRO A 81 -1.03 -2.38 10.80
N ASN A 82 -0.28 -3.08 9.95
CA ASN A 82 1.16 -2.91 9.78
C ASN A 82 1.51 -3.00 8.29
N PRO A 83 1.19 -1.95 7.52
CA PRO A 83 1.34 -1.92 6.07
C PRO A 83 2.77 -2.15 5.62
N LEU A 84 2.94 -2.95 4.58
CA LEU A 84 4.22 -3.13 3.90
C LEU A 84 4.25 -2.41 2.55
N LYS A 85 3.20 -2.60 1.75
CA LYS A 85 3.12 -2.09 0.39
C LYS A 85 1.68 -1.87 -0.03
N VAL A 86 1.48 -0.91 -0.93
CA VAL A 86 0.26 -0.76 -1.71
C VAL A 86 0.58 -0.73 -3.20
N GLN A 87 -0.33 -1.25 -4.01
CA GLN A 87 -0.22 -1.22 -5.46
C GLN A 87 -1.61 -1.21 -6.09
N ALA A 88 -1.90 -0.23 -6.94
CA ALA A 88 -3.11 -0.25 -7.75
C ALA A 88 -2.87 -0.97 -9.09
N VAL A 89 -3.84 -1.78 -9.52
CA VAL A 89 -3.92 -2.40 -10.84
C VAL A 89 -5.34 -2.24 -11.34
N GLY A 90 -5.53 -1.41 -12.38
CA GLY A 90 -6.86 -1.00 -12.79
C GLY A 90 -7.61 -0.34 -11.64
N ASP A 91 -8.83 -0.82 -11.37
CA ASP A 91 -9.71 -0.32 -10.31
C ASP A 91 -9.57 -1.07 -8.98
N ILE A 92 -8.51 -1.86 -8.80
CA ILE A 92 -8.24 -2.61 -7.56
C ILE A 92 -6.96 -2.12 -6.91
N LEU A 93 -7.07 -1.75 -5.63
CA LEU A 93 -5.94 -1.49 -4.76
C LEU A 93 -5.57 -2.78 -4.03
N TYR A 94 -4.34 -3.26 -4.25
CA TYR A 94 -3.74 -4.34 -3.48
C TYR A 94 -3.02 -3.74 -2.27
N TYR A 95 -3.30 -4.31 -1.11
CA TYR A 95 -2.75 -3.94 0.18
C TYR A 95 -2.03 -5.15 0.79
N PHE A 96 -0.74 -4.98 1.07
CA PHE A 96 0.09 -6.00 1.70
C PHE A 96 0.38 -5.57 3.13
N ASP A 97 -0.04 -6.38 4.09
CA ASP A 97 0.20 -6.20 5.51
C ASP A 97 1.11 -7.31 6.03
N THR A 98 2.06 -6.95 6.90
CA THR A 98 3.01 -7.92 7.46
C THR A 98 2.38 -8.95 8.42
N LYS A 99 1.19 -8.67 8.95
CA LYS A 99 0.48 -9.50 9.92
C LYS A 99 -0.87 -9.98 9.41
N HIS A 100 -1.56 -9.15 8.64
CA HIS A 100 -2.90 -9.43 8.13
C HIS A 100 -2.93 -10.02 6.71
N GLY A 101 -1.77 -10.28 6.10
CA GLY A 101 -1.71 -10.89 4.77
C GLY A 101 -2.01 -9.90 3.65
N VAL A 102 -2.78 -10.31 2.65
CA VAL A 102 -3.05 -9.52 1.44
C VAL A 102 -4.54 -9.25 1.32
N HIS A 103 -4.90 -7.99 1.13
CA HIS A 103 -6.28 -7.59 0.85
C HIS A 103 -6.36 -6.77 -0.44
N THR A 104 -7.56 -6.73 -1.00
CA THR A 104 -7.92 -5.87 -2.12
C THR A 104 -8.99 -4.88 -1.71
N PHE A 105 -8.99 -3.71 -2.35
CA PHE A 105 -10.02 -2.69 -2.21
C PHE A 105 -10.45 -2.18 -3.57
N ASP A 106 -11.74 -2.25 -3.86
CA ASP A 106 -12.33 -1.82 -5.15
C ASP A 106 -12.85 -0.37 -5.12
N GLY A 107 -12.71 0.33 -3.99
CA GLY A 107 -13.27 1.65 -3.74
C GLY A 107 -14.43 1.64 -2.75
N GLU A 108 -15.02 0.48 -2.49
CA GLU A 108 -16.15 0.30 -1.58
C GLU A 108 -15.89 -0.82 -0.57
N ARG A 109 -15.33 -1.95 -1.01
CA ARG A 109 -15.22 -3.18 -0.23
C ARG A 109 -13.78 -3.65 -0.12
N TRP A 110 -13.43 -4.06 1.08
CA TRP A 110 -12.20 -4.78 1.37
C TRP A 110 -12.45 -6.27 1.24
N THR A 111 -11.60 -6.97 0.49
CA THR A 111 -11.67 -8.43 0.30
C THR A 111 -10.30 -9.02 0.60
N GLU A 112 -10.23 -9.95 1.56
CA GLU A 112 -9.03 -10.74 1.82
C GLU A 112 -8.73 -11.67 0.64
N ILE A 113 -7.46 -11.75 0.26
CA ILE A 113 -6.95 -12.77 -0.65
C ILE A 113 -6.43 -13.91 0.21
N GLU A 114 -7.13 -15.04 0.19
CA GLU A 114 -6.62 -16.28 0.75
C GLU A 114 -5.39 -16.72 -0.05
N ILE A 115 -4.24 -16.78 0.62
CA ILE A 115 -3.00 -17.26 0.02
C ILE A 115 -2.96 -18.79 0.17
N PRO A 116 -2.88 -19.55 -0.94
CA PRO A 116 -2.70 -20.99 -0.88
C PRO A 116 -1.58 -21.40 0.10
N PRO A 117 -1.81 -22.35 1.02
CA PRO A 117 -0.81 -22.74 2.02
C PRO A 117 0.54 -23.15 1.43
N GLU A 118 0.54 -23.72 0.23
CA GLU A 118 1.75 -24.12 -0.50
C GLU A 118 2.64 -22.91 -0.79
N LEU A 119 2.05 -21.73 -1.06
CA LEU A 119 2.79 -20.49 -1.31
C LEU A 119 3.35 -19.86 -0.03
N LEU A 120 2.94 -20.35 1.15
CA LEU A 120 3.46 -19.95 2.45
C LEU A 120 4.64 -20.83 2.89
N GLU A 121 4.86 -21.96 2.21
CA GLU A 121 5.99 -22.84 2.50
C GLU A 121 7.32 -22.15 2.17
N ARG A 122 8.28 -22.25 3.10
CA ARG A 122 9.63 -21.70 2.92
C ARG A 122 10.32 -22.28 1.67
N ASP A 123 10.16 -23.58 1.46
CA ASP A 123 10.63 -24.28 0.28
C ASP A 123 9.41 -24.59 -0.59
N PHE A 124 9.05 -23.69 -1.50
CA PHE A 124 7.91 -23.90 -2.38
C PHE A 124 8.14 -25.11 -3.30
N LYS A 125 7.32 -26.16 -3.14
CA LYS A 125 7.43 -27.42 -3.90
C LYS A 125 6.48 -27.52 -5.10
N GLY A 126 5.83 -26.42 -5.47
CA GLY A 126 4.80 -26.38 -6.50
C GLY A 126 3.39 -26.40 -5.91
N LEU A 127 2.41 -26.04 -6.73
CA LEU A 127 1.00 -26.11 -6.33
C LEU A 127 0.56 -27.58 -6.30
N LEU A 128 -0.06 -28.02 -5.22
CA LEU A 128 -0.78 -29.29 -5.23
C LEU A 128 -1.89 -29.19 -6.28
N ALA A 129 -2.04 -30.22 -7.12
CA ALA A 129 -3.09 -30.25 -8.13
C ALA A 129 -4.43 -29.95 -7.47
N ALA A 130 -5.12 -28.91 -7.94
CA ALA A 130 -6.37 -28.45 -7.36
C ALA A 130 -7.33 -29.63 -7.24
N LYS A 131 -7.84 -29.90 -6.02
CA LYS A 131 -8.91 -30.89 -5.85
C LYS A 131 -10.09 -30.44 -6.71
N PRO A 132 -10.67 -31.35 -7.53
CA PRO A 132 -11.88 -31.02 -8.27
C PRO A 132 -12.97 -30.61 -7.27
N ARG A 133 -13.69 -29.52 -7.59
CA ARG A 133 -14.84 -29.04 -6.83
C ARG A 133 -15.98 -30.05 -6.85
#